data_AF-A0A3D6BFQ3-F1
#
_entry.id   AF-A0A3D6BFQ3-F1
#
_cell.length_a   1.000
_cell.length_b   1.000
_cell.length_c   1.000
_cell.angle_alpha   90.00
_cell.angle_beta   90.00
_cell.angle_gamma   90.00
#
_symmetry.space_group_name_H-M   'P 1'
#
loop_
_entity.id
_entity.type
_entity.pdbx_description
1 polymer ?
#
loop_
_entity_poly.entity_id
_entity_poly.type
_entity_poly.pdbx_seq_one_letter_code
_entity_poly.pdbx_strand_id
1 'polypeptide(L)'
;MKHNDLKAMILFYLYNELDENKKSMLEQHIDSCNECKLELESYKKLFADVSNDNETQLDPKLLMESRLELRGILRAQRNKLLDSNKISNPLYYFLSKPIGLAFSGAAVLILGLFLGYEIFKNSNVENATDNSVLNNNLKISNINFIDSEASDGQVEFTFDAVKPGYFKGNVNDANLQKILTQAVLNEQNPGTRLNSLNVINAVNSKSFDDEIKKTLIIVSKYDENPGVRLEALKSLNIIPFDNEIKSTLIYVLLNDTSSGIRIEAINNLVEAAKKGFNLSANDLSLLRDKVQSDQNNYVKFQVKNIIKEY
;
A
#
# COMPACT_ATOMS: atom_id res chain seq x y z
N MET A 1 28.34 53.23 31.25
CA MET A 1 27.54 52.07 30.77
C MET A 1 28.21 50.81 31.27
N LYS A 2 27.44 49.75 31.53
CA LYS A 2 28.02 48.45 31.93
C LYS A 2 28.54 47.75 30.66
N HIS A 3 29.71 47.13 30.75
CA HIS A 3 30.35 46.44 29.61
C HIS A 3 29.44 45.40 28.94
N ASN A 4 28.51 44.77 29.68
CA ASN A 4 27.56 43.80 29.13
C ASN A 4 26.56 44.38 28.11
N ASP A 5 26.08 45.62 28.32
CA ASP A 5 25.09 46.22 27.42
C ASP A 5 25.72 46.57 26.06
N LEU A 6 27.03 46.85 26.07
CA LEU A 6 27.82 47.17 24.88
C LEU A 6 28.11 45.94 24.02
N LYS A 7 28.17 44.73 24.59
CA LYS A 7 28.35 43.48 23.83
C LYS A 7 27.21 43.23 22.85
N ALA A 8 25.97 43.48 23.27
CA ALA A 8 24.81 43.36 22.40
C ALA A 8 24.83 44.40 21.27
N MET A 9 25.34 45.61 21.55
CA MET A 9 25.46 46.69 20.57
C MET A 9 26.52 46.41 19.50
N ILE A 10 27.58 45.66 19.81
CA ILE A 10 28.61 45.25 18.84
C ILE A 10 27.99 44.41 17.70
N LEU A 11 27.07 43.49 18.02
CA LEU A 11 26.41 42.66 17.00
C LEU A 11 25.56 43.52 16.06
N PHE A 12 24.70 44.38 16.61
CA PHE A 12 23.88 45.30 15.83
C PHE A 12 24.72 46.31 15.02
N TYR A 13 25.89 46.70 15.52
CA TYR A 13 26.84 47.54 14.78
C TYR A 13 27.37 46.82 13.52
N LEU A 14 27.69 45.52 13.62
CA LEU A 14 28.18 44.73 12.49
C LEU A 14 27.13 44.51 11.39
N TYR A 15 25.85 44.40 11.77
CA TYR A 15 24.73 44.35 10.82
C TYR A 15 24.25 45.73 10.34
N ASN A 16 24.90 46.82 10.79
CA ASN A 16 24.53 48.20 10.50
C ASN A 16 23.08 48.56 10.91
N GLU A 17 22.62 47.99 12.02
CA GLU A 17 21.26 48.16 12.58
C GLU A 17 21.22 49.12 13.79
N LEU A 18 22.34 49.80 14.08
CA LEU A 18 22.43 50.73 15.20
C LEU A 18 22.04 52.16 14.79
N ASP A 19 21.27 52.83 15.66
CA ASP A 19 21.00 54.27 15.52
C ASP A 19 22.30 55.10 15.58
N GLU A 20 22.40 56.19 14.81
CA GLU A 20 23.58 57.09 14.74
C GLU A 20 24.09 57.54 16.12
N ASN A 21 23.19 57.89 17.04
CA ASN A 21 23.55 58.30 18.40
C ASN A 21 24.24 57.16 19.19
N LYS A 22 23.72 55.94 19.05
CA LYS A 22 24.27 54.76 19.72
C LYS A 22 25.60 54.33 19.08
N LYS A 23 25.75 54.56 17.77
CA LYS A 23 26.94 54.23 17.00
C LYS A 23 28.13 55.06 17.47
N SER A 24 27.94 56.38 17.56
CA SER A 24 28.97 57.29 18.08
C SER A 24 29.35 56.97 19.53
N MET A 25 28.38 56.63 20.38
CA MET A 25 28.66 56.21 21.76
C MET A 25 29.48 54.91 21.84
N LEU A 26 29.21 53.94 20.96
CA LEU A 26 29.95 52.69 20.89
C LEU A 26 31.38 52.91 20.39
N GLU A 27 31.58 53.71 19.34
CA GLU A 27 32.89 54.04 18.77
C GLU A 27 33.77 54.76 19.79
N GLN A 28 33.22 55.75 20.51
CA GLN A 28 33.93 56.45 21.59
C GLN A 28 34.32 55.52 22.76
N HIS A 29 33.50 54.49 23.03
CA HIS A 29 33.80 53.50 24.06
C HIS A 29 34.88 52.50 23.62
N ILE A 30 34.86 52.07 22.36
CA ILE A 30 35.89 51.17 21.78
C ILE A 30 37.27 51.84 21.80
N ASP A 31 37.33 53.15 21.60
CA ASP A 31 38.60 53.91 21.68
C ASP A 31 39.18 53.96 23.10
N SER A 32 38.34 53.83 24.12
CA SER A 32 38.76 53.93 25.53
C SER A 32 38.84 52.57 26.26
N CYS A 33 38.25 51.50 25.71
CA CYS A 33 38.19 50.18 26.35
C CYS A 33 38.82 49.08 25.47
N ASN A 34 39.94 48.53 25.95
CA ASN A 34 40.65 47.46 25.24
C ASN A 34 39.89 46.11 25.22
N GLU A 35 39.06 45.84 26.23
CA GLU A 35 38.25 44.61 26.32
C GLU A 35 37.19 44.56 25.21
N CYS A 36 36.41 45.64 25.05
CA CYS A 36 35.40 45.74 24.00
C CYS A 36 36.01 45.78 22.59
N LYS A 37 37.24 46.30 22.45
CA LYS A 37 37.98 46.27 21.18
C LYS A 37 38.36 44.84 20.77
N LEU A 38 38.83 44.01 21.72
CA LEU A 38 39.14 42.61 21.45
C LEU A 38 37.89 41.79 21.10
N GLU A 39 36.76 42.08 21.76
CA GLU A 39 35.49 41.43 21.43
C GLU A 39 34.98 41.83 20.04
N LEU A 40 35.07 43.10 19.66
CA LEU A 40 34.67 43.54 18.33
C LEU A 40 35.52 42.90 17.23
N GLU A 41 36.83 42.74 17.46
CA GLU A 41 37.71 42.02 16.53
C GLU A 41 37.40 40.52 16.46
N SER A 42 36.99 39.88 17.56
CA SER A 42 36.58 38.48 17.54
C SER A 42 35.28 38.27 16.75
N TYR A 43 34.29 39.17 16.91
CA TYR A 43 33.06 39.13 16.13
C TYR A 43 33.30 39.46 14.65
N LYS A 44 34.17 40.41 14.31
CA LYS A 44 34.57 40.67 12.91
C LYS A 44 35.18 39.44 12.26
N LYS A 45 36.05 38.73 12.98
CA LYS A 45 36.69 37.51 12.47
C LYS A 45 35.66 36.42 12.20
N LEU A 46 34.76 36.17 13.16
CA LEU A 46 33.65 35.23 12.98
C LEU A 46 32.78 35.62 11.78
N PHE A 47 32.42 36.90 11.66
CA PHE A 47 31.57 37.38 10.56
C PHE A 47 32.26 37.25 9.20
N ALA A 48 33.58 37.49 9.13
CA ALA A 48 34.37 37.27 7.94
C ALA A 48 34.47 35.78 7.56
N ASP A 49 34.62 34.89 8.54
CA ASP A 49 34.64 33.43 8.30
C ASP A 49 33.28 32.92 7.78
N VAL A 50 32.17 33.42 8.33
CA VAL A 50 30.80 33.07 7.90
C VAL A 50 30.46 33.66 6.52
N SER A 51 30.87 34.90 6.26
CA SER A 51 30.60 35.58 4.98
C SER A 51 31.49 35.08 3.84
N ASN A 52 32.64 34.48 4.16
CA ASN A 52 33.51 33.83 3.17
C ASN A 52 33.02 32.44 2.77
N ASP A 53 32.02 31.86 3.46
CA ASP A 53 31.29 30.68 3.00
C ASP A 53 30.27 31.10 1.92
N ASN A 54 30.81 31.74 0.87
CA ASN A 54 30.05 32.14 -0.29
C ASN A 54 29.66 30.90 -1.08
N GLU A 55 28.34 30.72 -1.19
CA GLU A 55 27.70 29.84 -2.15
C GLU A 55 28.21 28.40 -2.14
N THR A 56 27.99 27.67 -1.04
CA THR A 56 27.66 26.26 -1.23
C THR A 56 26.43 26.23 -2.13
N GLN A 57 26.64 26.01 -3.43
CA GLN A 57 25.58 25.61 -4.34
C GLN A 57 24.95 24.37 -3.72
N LEU A 58 23.84 24.58 -3.01
CA LEU A 58 23.04 23.52 -2.46
C LEU A 58 22.65 22.64 -3.63
N ASP A 59 23.18 21.41 -3.66
CA ASP A 59 22.91 20.46 -4.71
C ASP A 59 21.39 20.39 -4.92
N PRO A 60 20.86 20.74 -6.11
CA PRO A 60 19.43 20.66 -6.39
C PRO A 60 18.84 19.29 -6.06
N LYS A 61 19.69 18.25 -6.08
CA LYS A 61 19.35 16.90 -5.67
C LYS A 61 19.05 16.79 -4.18
N LEU A 62 19.79 17.46 -3.30
CA LEU A 62 19.53 17.46 -1.85
C LEU A 62 18.15 18.08 -1.54
N LEU A 63 17.83 19.20 -2.19
CA LEU A 63 16.50 19.82 -2.07
C LEU A 63 15.38 18.93 -2.60
N MET A 64 15.62 18.23 -3.71
CA MET A 64 14.68 17.25 -4.25
C MET A 64 14.48 16.07 -3.28
N GLU A 65 15.57 15.56 -2.69
CA GLU A 65 15.55 14.46 -1.72
C GLU A 65 14.76 14.83 -0.46
N SER A 66 15.04 15.98 0.16
CA SER A 66 14.28 16.45 1.32
C SER A 66 12.79 16.66 1.01
N ARG A 67 12.45 17.12 -0.20
CA ARG A 67 11.04 17.27 -0.63
C ARG A 67 10.35 15.92 -0.81
N LEU A 68 11.04 14.92 -1.34
CA LEU A 68 10.50 13.57 -1.51
C LEU A 68 10.27 12.90 -0.16
N GLU A 69 11.23 13.03 0.76
CA GLU A 69 11.13 12.52 2.14
C GLU A 69 9.93 13.13 2.87
N LEU A 70 9.83 14.47 2.88
CA LEU A 70 8.72 15.18 3.50
C LEU A 70 7.36 14.75 2.92
N ARG A 71 7.26 14.63 1.59
CA ARG A 71 6.04 14.19 0.93
C ARG A 71 5.66 12.76 1.31
N GLY A 72 6.64 11.88 1.53
CA GLY A 72 6.44 10.53 2.03
C GLY A 72 5.82 10.55 3.44
N ILE A 73 6.42 11.31 4.36
CA ILE A 73 5.96 11.43 5.75
C ILE A 73 4.53 11.98 5.83
N LEU A 74 4.22 13.05 5.07
CA LEU A 74 2.88 13.65 5.06
C LEU A 74 1.79 12.69 4.56
N ARG A 75 2.10 11.85 3.56
CA ARG A 75 1.15 10.84 3.07
C ARG A 75 0.90 9.74 4.09
N ALA A 76 1.94 9.28 4.77
CA ALA A 76 1.82 8.28 5.82
C ALA A 76 0.95 8.78 6.99
N GLN A 77 1.12 10.04 7.40
CA GLN A 77 0.27 10.66 8.44
C GLN A 77 -1.19 10.83 7.98
N ARG A 78 -1.43 11.28 6.75
CA ARG A 78 -2.79 11.48 6.23
C ARG A 78 -3.59 10.16 6.18
N ASN A 79 -2.97 9.07 5.76
CA ASN A 79 -3.64 7.77 5.71
C ASN A 79 -4.02 7.27 7.12
N LYS A 80 -3.16 7.52 8.11
CA LYS A 80 -3.42 7.18 9.53
C LYS A 80 -4.64 7.91 10.13
N LEU A 81 -4.93 9.11 9.65
CA LEU A 81 -6.07 9.93 10.10
C LEU A 81 -7.38 9.57 9.39
N LEU A 82 -7.31 8.98 8.19
CA LEU A 82 -8.50 8.55 7.45
C LEU A 82 -9.04 7.19 7.92
N ASP A 83 -8.19 6.34 8.49
CA ASP A 83 -8.60 5.06 9.10
C ASP A 83 -9.22 5.22 10.50
N SER A 84 -9.04 6.38 11.15
CA SER A 84 -9.58 6.64 12.48
C SER A 84 -10.78 7.59 12.39
N ASN A 85 -11.97 7.01 12.51
CA ASN A 85 -13.28 7.63 12.73
C ASN A 85 -14.09 8.02 11.49
N LYS A 86 -14.96 7.10 11.07
CA LYS A 86 -16.35 7.42 10.71
C LYS A 86 -17.26 6.18 10.68
N ILE A 87 -17.59 5.67 11.86
CA ILE A 87 -18.84 4.92 12.06
C ILE A 87 -19.81 5.87 12.77
N SER A 88 -20.26 6.91 12.06
CA SER A 88 -21.44 7.64 12.49
C SER A 88 -22.64 6.87 11.97
N ASN A 89 -23.28 6.08 12.83
CA ASN A 89 -24.38 5.21 12.44
C ASN A 89 -25.71 6.01 12.49
N PRO A 90 -26.25 6.49 11.34
CA PRO A 90 -27.43 7.38 11.31
C PRO A 90 -28.71 6.69 11.81
N LEU A 91 -28.69 5.36 11.92
CA LEU A 91 -29.78 4.52 12.40
C LEU A 91 -30.18 4.83 13.86
N TYR A 92 -29.20 5.12 14.72
CA TYR A 92 -29.46 5.37 16.15
C TYR A 92 -30.18 6.70 16.40
N TYR A 93 -29.97 7.69 15.55
CA TYR A 93 -30.63 9.00 15.66
C TYR A 93 -32.08 8.96 15.12
N PHE A 94 -32.37 8.03 14.20
CA PHE A 94 -33.71 7.85 13.65
C PHE A 94 -34.64 7.04 14.59
N LEU A 95 -34.07 6.10 15.35
CA LEU A 95 -34.82 5.20 16.24
C LEU A 95 -35.24 5.83 17.59
N SER A 96 -34.70 7.00 17.94
CA SER A 96 -34.93 7.66 19.24
C SER A 96 -36.08 8.67 19.26
N LYS A 97 -36.78 8.89 18.12
CA LYS A 97 -37.96 9.77 18.05
C LYS A 97 -39.25 8.95 18.07
N PRO A 98 -40.33 9.44 18.73
CA PRO A 98 -41.58 8.69 18.89
C PRO A 98 -42.30 8.35 17.57
N ILE A 99 -42.05 9.12 16.50
CA ILE A 99 -42.52 8.82 15.13
C ILE A 99 -41.78 7.61 14.51
N GLY A 100 -40.54 7.33 14.92
CA GLY A 100 -39.76 6.20 14.41
C GLY A 100 -40.29 4.83 14.84
N LEU A 101 -40.96 4.74 15.99
CA LEU A 101 -41.52 3.47 16.50
C LEU A 101 -42.72 2.98 15.66
N ALA A 102 -43.57 3.90 15.17
CA ALA A 102 -44.71 3.55 14.32
C ALA A 102 -44.26 3.06 12.92
N PHE A 103 -43.24 3.69 12.34
CA PHE A 103 -42.65 3.25 11.07
C PHE A 103 -41.87 1.94 11.21
N SER A 104 -41.24 1.70 12.36
CA SER A 104 -40.57 0.42 12.66
C SER A 104 -41.56 -0.75 12.64
N GLY A 105 -42.74 -0.60 13.24
CA GLY A 105 -43.78 -1.64 13.25
C GLY A 105 -44.28 -2.02 11.85
N ALA A 106 -44.52 -1.03 10.99
CA ALA A 106 -44.95 -1.28 9.60
C ALA A 106 -43.84 -1.96 8.78
N ALA A 107 -42.58 -1.56 8.97
CA ALA A 107 -41.43 -2.16 8.30
C ALA A 107 -41.22 -3.63 8.71
N VAL A 108 -41.39 -3.96 10.00
CA VAL A 108 -41.30 -5.34 10.50
C VAL A 108 -42.44 -6.20 9.94
N LEU A 109 -43.65 -5.67 9.82
CA LEU A 109 -44.78 -6.37 9.19
C LEU A 109 -44.53 -6.65 7.70
N ILE A 110 -44.01 -5.67 6.96
CA ILE A 110 -43.68 -5.84 5.53
C ILE A 110 -42.55 -6.86 5.36
N LEU A 111 -41.50 -6.80 6.19
CA LEU A 111 -40.44 -7.80 6.19
C LEU A 111 -40.96 -9.19 6.56
N GLY A 112 -41.84 -9.28 7.57
CA GLY A 112 -42.44 -10.55 8.00
C GLY A 112 -43.32 -11.18 6.92
N LEU A 113 -44.13 -10.38 6.22
CA LEU A 113 -44.94 -10.83 5.09
C LEU A 113 -44.08 -11.25 3.89
N PHE A 114 -43.01 -10.52 3.59
CA PHE A 114 -42.08 -10.86 2.51
C PHE A 114 -41.32 -12.16 2.80
N LEU A 115 -40.82 -12.33 4.03
CA LEU A 115 -40.17 -13.55 4.48
C LEU A 115 -41.14 -14.74 4.51
N GLY A 116 -42.37 -14.52 4.97
CA GLY A 116 -43.42 -15.54 4.96
C GLY A 116 -43.82 -15.97 3.55
N TYR A 117 -43.90 -15.04 2.61
CA TYR A 117 -44.21 -15.31 1.21
C TYR A 117 -43.16 -16.20 0.53
N GLU A 118 -41.87 -15.88 0.69
CA GLU A 118 -40.80 -16.69 0.08
C GLU A 118 -40.67 -18.10 0.70
N ILE A 119 -40.96 -18.26 1.99
CA ILE A 119 -40.92 -19.58 2.63
C ILE A 119 -42.10 -20.46 2.17
N PHE A 120 -43.31 -19.91 2.03
CA PHE A 120 -44.49 -20.69 1.66
C PHE A 120 -44.67 -20.89 0.14
N LYS A 121 -44.04 -20.06 -0.68
CA LYS A 121 -44.07 -20.15 -2.15
C LYS A 121 -43.40 -21.42 -2.70
N ASN A 122 -42.55 -22.09 -1.92
CA ASN A 122 -41.83 -23.29 -2.35
C ASN A 122 -42.45 -24.63 -1.91
N SER A 123 -43.73 -24.65 -1.56
CA SER A 123 -44.46 -25.91 -1.35
C SER A 123 -44.92 -26.55 -2.67
N ASN A 124 -44.04 -26.60 -3.68
CA ASN A 124 -44.26 -27.40 -4.87
C ASN A 124 -43.66 -28.78 -4.61
N VAL A 125 -44.53 -29.75 -4.37
CA VAL A 125 -44.21 -31.18 -4.41
C VAL A 125 -43.91 -31.51 -5.88
N GLU A 126 -42.62 -31.50 -6.23
CA GLU A 126 -42.16 -31.98 -7.54
C GLU A 126 -42.17 -33.51 -7.55
N ASN A 127 -43.09 -34.06 -8.34
CA ASN A 127 -42.99 -35.42 -8.85
C ASN A 127 -41.81 -35.45 -9.83
N ALA A 128 -40.79 -36.26 -9.50
CA ALA A 128 -39.68 -36.54 -10.38
C ALA A 128 -40.14 -37.38 -11.57
N THR A 129 -40.17 -36.78 -12.76
CA THR A 129 -40.00 -37.47 -14.04
C THR A 129 -39.22 -36.57 -14.99
N ASP A 130 -37.98 -36.99 -15.25
CA ASP A 130 -37.13 -36.88 -16.43
C ASP A 130 -37.26 -35.72 -17.45
N ASN A 131 -36.07 -35.32 -17.92
CA ASN A 131 -35.74 -34.56 -19.12
C ASN A 131 -35.87 -33.02 -19.09
N SER A 132 -35.17 -32.38 -18.14
CA SER A 132 -34.96 -30.93 -18.14
C SER A 132 -33.49 -30.49 -18.27
N VAL A 133 -32.63 -31.31 -18.89
CA VAL A 133 -31.21 -30.95 -19.13
C VAL A 133 -31.06 -29.67 -19.96
N LEU A 134 -32.09 -29.23 -20.68
CA LEU A 134 -32.06 -28.05 -21.55
C LEU A 134 -32.80 -26.81 -21.00
N ASN A 135 -33.48 -26.89 -19.87
CA ASN A 135 -34.49 -25.89 -19.50
C ASN A 135 -34.09 -24.89 -18.40
N ASN A 136 -32.80 -24.57 -18.27
CA ASN A 136 -32.38 -23.42 -17.44
C ASN A 136 -31.06 -22.81 -17.92
N ASN A 137 -31.16 -21.69 -18.67
CA ASN A 137 -30.09 -20.71 -18.92
C ASN A 137 -28.70 -21.27 -19.29
N LEU A 138 -28.65 -22.37 -20.04
CA LEU A 138 -27.39 -22.96 -20.52
C LEU A 138 -26.98 -22.24 -21.82
N LYS A 139 -25.80 -21.63 -21.80
CA LYS A 139 -25.20 -21.08 -23.03
C LYS A 139 -24.41 -22.20 -23.70
N ILE A 140 -24.90 -22.65 -24.85
CA ILE A 140 -24.23 -23.63 -25.69
C ILE A 140 -23.31 -22.91 -26.69
N SER A 141 -22.07 -23.39 -26.83
CA SER A 141 -21.07 -22.91 -27.79
C SER A 141 -20.24 -24.07 -28.35
N ASN A 142 -19.43 -23.82 -29.38
CA ASN A 142 -18.49 -24.81 -29.95
C ASN A 142 -19.14 -26.15 -30.36
N ILE A 143 -20.26 -26.09 -31.07
CA ILE A 143 -20.93 -27.29 -31.59
C ILE A 143 -20.09 -27.88 -32.73
N ASN A 144 -19.70 -29.16 -32.63
CA ASN A 144 -18.97 -29.89 -33.67
C ASN A 144 -19.67 -31.21 -33.99
N PHE A 145 -20.13 -31.35 -35.24
CA PHE A 145 -20.83 -32.55 -35.70
C PHE A 145 -19.83 -33.67 -35.99
N ILE A 146 -20.05 -34.81 -35.34
CA ILE A 146 -19.32 -36.06 -35.57
C ILE A 146 -19.98 -36.82 -36.72
N ASP A 147 -21.32 -36.90 -36.69
CA ASP A 147 -22.13 -37.44 -37.77
C ASP A 147 -23.26 -36.48 -38.09
N SER A 148 -23.34 -36.11 -39.37
CA SER A 148 -24.31 -35.15 -39.91
C SER A 148 -25.23 -35.78 -40.97
N GLU A 149 -25.06 -37.07 -41.26
CA GLU A 149 -25.96 -37.80 -42.16
C GLU A 149 -27.26 -38.14 -41.44
N ALA A 150 -28.19 -37.18 -41.44
CA ALA A 150 -29.55 -37.34 -40.90
C ALA A 150 -30.44 -38.29 -41.73
N SER A 151 -29.85 -39.23 -42.49
CA SER A 151 -30.55 -40.17 -43.37
C SER A 151 -31.40 -41.17 -42.58
N ASP A 152 -31.00 -41.49 -41.35
CA ASP A 152 -31.73 -42.32 -40.40
C ASP A 152 -32.44 -41.50 -39.30
N GLY A 153 -32.37 -40.16 -39.40
CA GLY A 153 -32.91 -39.23 -38.42
C GLY A 153 -32.05 -39.05 -37.16
N GLN A 154 -30.85 -39.62 -37.10
CA GLN A 154 -29.90 -39.46 -36.00
C GLN A 154 -28.81 -38.46 -36.39
N VAL A 155 -28.32 -37.72 -35.39
CA VAL A 155 -27.22 -36.75 -35.56
C VAL A 155 -26.37 -36.83 -34.29
N GLU A 156 -25.05 -36.89 -34.46
CA GLU A 156 -24.10 -36.93 -33.34
C GLU A 156 -23.21 -35.69 -33.38
N PHE A 157 -23.12 -34.99 -32.24
CA PHE A 157 -22.29 -33.79 -32.12
C PHE A 157 -21.80 -33.57 -30.69
N THR A 158 -20.67 -32.90 -30.55
CA THR A 158 -20.17 -32.38 -29.28
C THR A 158 -20.49 -30.89 -29.15
N PHE A 159 -20.60 -30.38 -27.93
CA PHE A 159 -20.80 -28.96 -27.66
C PHE A 159 -20.28 -28.59 -26.27
N ASP A 160 -19.89 -27.33 -26.11
CA ASP A 160 -19.59 -26.74 -24.81
C ASP A 160 -20.85 -26.15 -24.20
N ALA A 161 -21.14 -26.48 -22.95
CA ALA A 161 -22.25 -25.92 -22.20
C ALA A 161 -21.74 -25.14 -20.98
N VAL A 162 -21.98 -23.83 -20.96
CA VAL A 162 -21.64 -22.96 -19.83
C VAL A 162 -22.91 -22.58 -19.08
N LYS A 163 -22.98 -22.96 -17.80
CA LYS A 163 -24.05 -22.56 -16.90
C LYS A 163 -23.52 -21.57 -15.86
N PRO A 164 -24.08 -20.35 -15.75
CA PRO A 164 -23.71 -19.42 -14.70
C PRO A 164 -23.93 -20.05 -13.33
N GLY A 165 -22.86 -20.12 -12.53
CA GLY A 165 -22.91 -20.57 -11.15
C GLY A 165 -23.12 -19.41 -10.19
N TYR A 166 -23.88 -19.64 -9.12
CA TYR A 166 -23.89 -18.76 -7.95
C TYR A 166 -23.28 -19.52 -6.77
N PHE A 167 -22.31 -18.90 -6.12
CA PHE A 167 -21.67 -19.47 -4.93
C PHE A 167 -21.71 -18.45 -3.80
N LYS A 168 -22.13 -18.91 -2.61
CA LYS A 168 -22.09 -18.15 -1.36
C LYS A 168 -21.51 -19.06 -0.29
N GLY A 169 -20.45 -18.62 0.35
CA GLY A 169 -19.77 -19.39 1.39
C GLY A 169 -19.00 -18.48 2.35
N ASN A 170 -18.37 -19.10 3.34
CA ASN A 170 -17.48 -18.41 4.26
C ASN A 170 -16.09 -18.27 3.63
N VAL A 171 -15.45 -17.12 3.82
CA VAL A 171 -14.08 -16.85 3.33
C VAL A 171 -13.02 -17.82 3.87
N ASN A 172 -13.33 -18.49 4.98
CA ASN A 172 -12.49 -19.51 5.61
C ASN A 172 -12.76 -20.92 5.05
N ASP A 173 -13.75 -21.11 4.17
CA ASP A 173 -14.07 -22.42 3.60
C ASP A 173 -13.02 -22.80 2.54
N ALA A 174 -12.41 -23.98 2.70
CA ALA A 174 -11.36 -24.47 1.79
C ALA A 174 -11.81 -24.51 0.32
N ASN A 175 -13.06 -24.86 0.04
CA ASN A 175 -13.60 -24.87 -1.32
C ASN A 175 -13.70 -23.45 -1.92
N LEU A 176 -14.11 -22.46 -1.13
CA LEU A 176 -14.16 -21.06 -1.59
C LEU A 176 -12.74 -20.54 -1.82
N GLN A 177 -11.78 -20.87 -0.95
CA GLN A 177 -10.38 -20.50 -1.11
C GLN A 177 -9.77 -21.07 -2.39
N LYS A 178 -10.10 -22.32 -2.75
CA LYS A 178 -9.69 -22.93 -4.02
C LYS A 178 -10.29 -22.20 -5.22
N ILE A 179 -11.58 -21.88 -5.19
CA ILE A 179 -12.22 -21.12 -6.28
C ILE A 179 -11.57 -19.74 -6.44
N LEU A 180 -11.35 -19.02 -5.34
CA LEU A 180 -10.69 -17.71 -5.37
C LEU A 180 -9.25 -17.81 -5.85
N THR A 181 -8.51 -18.85 -5.44
CA THR A 181 -7.14 -19.13 -5.91
C THR A 181 -7.10 -19.37 -7.42
N GLN A 182 -8.02 -20.19 -7.94
CA GLN A 182 -8.15 -20.42 -9.38
C GLN A 182 -8.54 -19.13 -10.12
N ALA A 183 -9.40 -18.29 -9.53
CA ALA A 183 -9.74 -17.01 -10.11
C ALA A 183 -8.53 -16.05 -10.14
N VAL A 184 -7.70 -16.03 -9.09
CA VAL A 184 -6.46 -15.24 -9.06
C VAL A 184 -5.47 -15.72 -10.13
N LEU A 185 -5.37 -17.02 -10.40
CA LEU A 185 -4.37 -17.55 -11.33
C LEU A 185 -4.80 -17.47 -12.81
N ASN A 186 -6.09 -17.64 -13.10
CA ASN A 186 -6.55 -17.91 -14.47
C ASN A 186 -7.46 -16.82 -15.06
N GLU A 187 -8.02 -15.92 -14.26
CA GLU A 187 -8.92 -14.88 -14.78
C GLU A 187 -8.17 -13.87 -15.65
N GLN A 188 -8.75 -13.58 -16.81
CA GLN A 188 -8.17 -12.63 -17.76
C GLN A 188 -8.29 -11.19 -17.25
N ASN A 189 -9.38 -10.86 -16.55
CA ASN A 189 -9.61 -9.52 -16.04
C ASN A 189 -8.78 -9.25 -14.76
N PRO A 190 -7.85 -8.28 -14.76
CA PRO A 190 -7.02 -7.98 -13.59
C PRO A 190 -7.82 -7.47 -12.39
N GLY A 191 -8.96 -6.81 -12.61
CA GLY A 191 -9.86 -6.39 -11.55
C GLY A 191 -10.50 -7.58 -10.83
N THR A 192 -10.87 -8.64 -11.55
CA THR A 192 -11.34 -9.89 -10.95
C THR A 192 -10.24 -10.55 -10.14
N ARG A 193 -9.02 -10.68 -10.68
CA ARG A 193 -7.87 -11.24 -9.94
C ARG A 193 -7.60 -10.45 -8.65
N LEU A 194 -7.56 -9.12 -8.74
CA LEU A 194 -7.34 -8.24 -7.59
C LEU A 194 -8.45 -8.37 -6.55
N ASN A 195 -9.71 -8.42 -6.97
CA ASN A 195 -10.84 -8.58 -6.05
C ASN A 195 -10.79 -9.94 -5.35
N SER A 196 -10.51 -11.03 -6.08
CA SER A 196 -10.35 -12.37 -5.50
C SER A 196 -9.25 -12.40 -4.45
N LEU A 197 -8.13 -11.74 -4.74
CA LEU A 197 -7.01 -11.58 -3.81
C LEU A 197 -7.39 -10.78 -2.56
N ASN A 198 -8.11 -9.66 -2.71
CA ASN A 198 -8.60 -8.87 -1.58
C ASN A 198 -9.55 -9.68 -0.67
N VAL A 199 -10.37 -10.55 -1.26
CA VAL A 199 -11.25 -11.46 -0.50
C VAL A 199 -10.44 -12.50 0.27
N ILE A 200 -9.39 -13.07 -0.35
CA ILE A 200 -8.45 -13.98 0.34
C ILE A 200 -7.77 -13.26 1.51
N ASN A 201 -7.38 -11.99 1.35
CA ASN A 201 -6.69 -11.19 2.36
C ASN A 201 -7.58 -10.73 3.52
N ALA A 202 -8.89 -10.63 3.30
CA ALA A 202 -9.85 -10.26 4.35
C ALA A 202 -9.95 -11.32 5.48
N VAL A 203 -9.29 -12.47 5.31
CA VAL A 203 -9.25 -13.57 6.27
C VAL A 203 -8.21 -13.34 7.37
N ASN A 204 -8.65 -13.34 8.63
CA ASN A 204 -7.73 -13.33 9.78
C ASN A 204 -7.11 -14.73 10.02
N SER A 205 -5.89 -14.90 9.49
CA SER A 205 -4.67 -15.27 10.22
C SER A 205 -4.55 -16.62 10.96
N LYS A 206 -5.27 -17.70 10.60
CA LYS A 206 -4.93 -19.05 11.15
C LYS A 206 -4.78 -20.20 10.16
N SER A 207 -5.18 -20.03 8.91
CA SER A 207 -5.11 -21.11 7.91
C SER A 207 -4.77 -20.55 6.54
N PHE A 208 -3.63 -19.86 6.42
CA PHE A 208 -3.04 -19.74 5.09
C PHE A 208 -2.46 -21.11 4.75
N ASP A 209 -3.21 -21.85 3.93
CA ASP A 209 -2.74 -23.09 3.37
C ASP A 209 -1.54 -22.80 2.45
N ASP A 210 -0.67 -23.80 2.30
CA ASP A 210 0.52 -23.75 1.46
C ASP A 210 0.16 -23.38 0.00
N GLU A 211 -1.05 -23.75 -0.45
CA GLU A 211 -1.61 -23.38 -1.75
C GLU A 211 -1.79 -21.86 -1.93
N ILE A 212 -2.29 -21.16 -0.89
CA ILE A 212 -2.49 -19.71 -0.96
C ILE A 212 -1.14 -19.01 -1.00
N LYS A 213 -0.20 -19.43 -0.16
CA LYS A 213 1.16 -18.89 -0.14
C LYS A 213 1.83 -19.02 -1.52
N LYS A 214 1.78 -20.22 -2.12
CA LYS A 214 2.31 -20.47 -3.47
C LYS A 214 1.65 -19.57 -4.51
N THR A 215 0.34 -19.38 -4.42
CA THR A 215 -0.41 -18.49 -5.31
C THR A 215 0.07 -17.05 -5.19
N LEU A 216 0.20 -16.51 -3.97
CA LEU A 216 0.72 -15.16 -3.75
C LEU A 216 2.14 -14.99 -4.27
N ILE A 217 3.00 -16.00 -4.12
CA ILE A 217 4.36 -16.01 -4.67
C ILE A 217 4.32 -15.96 -6.21
N ILE A 218 3.51 -16.80 -6.85
CA ILE A 218 3.39 -16.82 -8.32
C ILE A 218 2.90 -15.46 -8.83
N VAL A 219 1.84 -14.95 -8.24
CA VAL A 219 1.19 -13.70 -8.67
C VAL A 219 2.11 -12.50 -8.45
N SER A 220 2.76 -12.40 -7.30
CA SER A 220 3.69 -11.29 -7.02
C SER A 220 4.89 -11.26 -7.96
N LYS A 221 5.31 -12.43 -8.49
CA LYS A 221 6.46 -12.53 -9.40
C LYS A 221 6.09 -12.33 -10.87
N TYR A 222 4.91 -12.77 -11.29
CA TYR A 222 4.63 -13.02 -12.70
C TYR A 222 3.31 -12.43 -13.23
N ASP A 223 2.42 -11.90 -12.39
CA ASP A 223 1.17 -11.31 -12.91
C ASP A 223 1.51 -10.14 -13.85
N GLU A 224 0.85 -10.07 -14.99
CA GLU A 224 1.09 -9.02 -15.98
C GLU A 224 0.75 -7.63 -15.42
N ASN A 225 -0.27 -7.54 -14.55
CA ASN A 225 -0.74 -6.29 -14.01
C ASN A 225 0.05 -5.90 -12.74
N PRO A 226 0.70 -4.72 -12.73
CA PRO A 226 1.50 -4.28 -11.58
C PRO A 226 0.66 -4.04 -10.31
N GLY A 227 -0.62 -3.69 -10.43
CA GLY A 227 -1.51 -3.55 -9.28
C GLY A 227 -1.78 -4.88 -8.60
N VAL A 228 -2.00 -5.95 -9.38
CA VAL A 228 -2.20 -7.31 -8.86
C VAL A 228 -0.92 -7.83 -8.22
N ARG A 229 0.24 -7.64 -8.88
CA ARG A 229 1.55 -7.99 -8.29
C ARG A 229 1.80 -7.30 -6.96
N LEU A 230 1.55 -5.98 -6.90
CA LEU A 230 1.75 -5.18 -5.69
C LEU A 230 0.87 -5.67 -4.54
N GLU A 231 -0.41 -5.93 -4.83
CA GLU A 231 -1.33 -6.41 -3.81
C GLU A 231 -0.89 -7.78 -3.29
N ALA A 232 -0.52 -8.72 -4.18
CA ALA A 232 -0.08 -10.05 -3.78
C ALA A 232 1.20 -10.00 -2.93
N LEU A 233 2.14 -9.11 -3.29
CA LEU A 233 3.35 -8.87 -2.54
C LEU A 233 3.05 -8.37 -1.11
N LYS A 234 2.10 -7.43 -0.96
CA LYS A 234 1.66 -6.95 0.36
C LYS A 234 0.99 -8.03 1.19
N SER A 235 0.23 -8.92 0.54
CA SER A 235 -0.45 -10.05 1.21
C SER A 235 0.53 -11.02 1.86
N LEU A 236 1.75 -11.15 1.32
CA LEU A 236 2.80 -11.99 1.91
C LEU A 236 3.14 -11.58 3.36
N ASN A 237 2.88 -10.33 3.76
CA ASN A 237 3.16 -9.85 5.11
C ASN A 237 2.27 -10.46 6.20
N ILE A 238 1.14 -11.03 5.80
CA ILE A 238 0.19 -11.70 6.70
C ILE A 238 0.67 -13.15 6.98
N ILE A 239 1.56 -13.68 6.14
CA ILE A 239 2.10 -15.04 6.24
C ILE A 239 3.39 -15.01 7.07
N PRO A 240 3.66 -16.02 7.92
CA PRO A 240 4.93 -16.15 8.61
C PRO A 240 6.12 -16.11 7.64
N PHE A 241 7.08 -15.25 7.94
CA PHE A 241 8.24 -15.05 7.09
C PHE A 241 9.13 -16.30 7.06
N ASP A 242 9.53 -16.73 5.87
CA ASP A 242 10.43 -17.86 5.66
C ASP A 242 11.34 -17.66 4.43
N ASN A 243 12.12 -18.69 4.09
CA ASN A 243 13.06 -18.62 2.98
C ASN A 243 12.38 -18.48 1.60
N GLU A 244 11.15 -18.97 1.42
CA GLU A 244 10.43 -18.83 0.15
C GLU A 244 9.94 -17.39 -0.02
N ILE A 245 9.39 -16.79 1.04
CA ILE A 245 9.00 -15.38 1.04
C ILE A 245 10.23 -14.50 0.83
N LYS A 246 11.34 -14.75 1.55
CA LYS A 246 12.61 -14.04 1.36
C LYS A 246 13.08 -14.08 -0.10
N SER A 247 13.11 -15.27 -0.70
CA SER A 247 13.52 -15.46 -2.09
C SER A 247 12.60 -14.75 -3.07
N THR A 248 11.30 -14.71 -2.76
CA THR A 248 10.28 -13.99 -3.55
C THR A 248 10.50 -12.49 -3.50
N LEU A 249 10.71 -11.93 -2.31
CA LEU A 249 10.99 -10.49 -2.14
C LEU A 249 12.27 -10.09 -2.87
N ILE A 250 13.34 -10.89 -2.75
CA ILE A 250 14.60 -10.65 -3.48
C ILE A 250 14.34 -10.72 -4.99
N TYR A 251 13.63 -11.74 -5.47
CA TYR A 251 13.30 -11.85 -6.89
C TYR A 251 12.55 -10.62 -7.41
N VAL A 252 11.53 -10.16 -6.69
CA VAL A 252 10.71 -9.01 -7.07
C VAL A 252 11.55 -7.72 -7.07
N LEU A 253 12.39 -7.54 -6.05
CA LEU A 253 13.34 -6.43 -6.00
C LEU A 253 14.30 -6.47 -7.20
N LEU A 254 14.81 -7.63 -7.59
CA LEU A 254 15.75 -7.73 -8.70
C LEU A 254 15.08 -7.50 -10.07
N ASN A 255 13.87 -8.02 -10.27
CA ASN A 255 13.29 -8.22 -11.60
C ASN A 255 12.04 -7.37 -11.91
N ASP A 256 11.31 -6.86 -10.92
CA ASP A 256 10.07 -6.13 -11.22
C ASP A 256 10.35 -4.81 -11.96
N THR A 257 9.59 -4.55 -13.02
CA THR A 257 9.72 -3.33 -13.83
C THR A 257 9.27 -2.08 -13.07
N SER A 258 8.29 -2.21 -12.17
CA SER A 258 7.76 -1.12 -11.36
C SER A 258 8.64 -0.83 -10.16
N SER A 259 9.19 0.39 -10.10
CA SER A 259 9.98 0.80 -8.93
C SER A 259 9.17 0.82 -7.64
N GLY A 260 7.86 1.08 -7.72
CA GLY A 260 6.98 1.05 -6.54
C GLY A 260 6.91 -0.35 -5.91
N ILE A 261 6.87 -1.39 -6.73
CA ILE A 261 6.83 -2.79 -6.28
C ILE A 261 8.20 -3.20 -5.73
N ARG A 262 9.30 -2.78 -6.37
CA ARG A 262 10.66 -2.99 -5.84
C ARG A 262 10.86 -2.34 -4.47
N ILE A 263 10.32 -1.13 -4.27
CA ILE A 263 10.34 -0.44 -2.98
C ILE A 263 9.52 -1.20 -1.94
N GLU A 264 8.35 -1.73 -2.31
CA GLU A 264 7.55 -2.55 -1.41
C GLU A 264 8.33 -3.81 -0.98
N ALA A 265 9.03 -4.49 -1.90
CA ALA A 265 9.86 -5.63 -1.56
C ALA A 265 11.00 -5.27 -0.57
N ILE A 266 11.64 -4.12 -0.76
CA ILE A 266 12.65 -3.57 0.17
C ILE A 266 12.06 -3.36 1.56
N ASN A 267 10.89 -2.71 1.65
CA ASN A 267 10.25 -2.44 2.93
C ASN A 267 9.98 -3.74 3.70
N ASN A 268 9.52 -4.78 3.00
CA ASN A 268 9.26 -6.08 3.59
C ASN A 268 10.53 -6.82 4.03
N LEU A 269 11.63 -6.71 3.29
CA LEU A 269 12.93 -7.22 3.70
C LEU A 269 13.48 -6.51 4.95
N VAL A 270 13.31 -5.18 5.03
CA VAL A 270 13.71 -4.39 6.21
C VAL A 270 12.88 -4.78 7.44
N GLU A 271 11.57 -4.93 7.29
CA GLU A 271 10.70 -5.38 8.38
C GLU A 271 11.02 -6.81 8.84
N ALA A 272 11.41 -7.69 7.92
CA ALA A 272 11.89 -9.03 8.26
C ALA A 272 13.22 -8.99 9.03
N ALA A 273 14.16 -8.13 8.61
CA ALA A 273 15.44 -7.92 9.30
C ALA A 273 15.25 -7.51 10.76
N LYS A 274 14.33 -6.54 11.01
CA LYS A 274 13.98 -6.09 12.37
C LYS A 274 13.42 -7.21 13.25
N LYS A 275 12.80 -8.24 12.64
CA LYS A 275 12.29 -9.44 13.32
C LYS A 275 13.35 -10.55 13.48
N GLY A 276 14.60 -10.30 13.09
CA GLY A 276 15.72 -11.23 13.23
C GLY A 276 15.96 -12.14 12.03
N PHE A 277 15.27 -11.93 10.90
CA PHE A 277 15.52 -12.68 9.68
C PHE A 277 16.65 -12.06 8.88
N ASN A 278 17.79 -12.74 8.83
CA ASN A 278 18.99 -12.21 8.19
C ASN A 278 19.12 -12.61 6.70
N LEU A 279 19.77 -11.73 5.94
CA LEU A 279 20.21 -12.00 4.57
C LEU A 279 21.51 -12.82 4.57
N SER A 280 21.61 -13.78 3.65
CA SER A 280 22.85 -14.54 3.46
C SER A 280 23.90 -13.73 2.68
N ALA A 281 25.16 -14.19 2.71
CA ALA A 281 26.22 -13.57 1.91
C ALA A 281 25.89 -13.54 0.40
N ASN A 282 25.19 -14.57 -0.10
CA ASN A 282 24.73 -14.63 -1.48
C ASN A 282 23.63 -13.59 -1.75
N ASP A 283 22.66 -13.44 -0.85
CA ASP A 283 21.60 -12.44 -0.97
C ASP A 283 22.20 -11.03 -1.04
N LEU A 284 23.16 -10.72 -0.16
CA LEU A 284 23.87 -9.45 -0.16
C LEU A 284 24.66 -9.21 -1.46
N SER A 285 25.21 -10.26 -2.08
CA SER A 285 25.87 -10.15 -3.38
C SER A 285 24.90 -9.72 -4.47
N LEU A 286 23.73 -10.38 -4.56
CA LEU A 286 22.69 -10.02 -5.53
C LEU A 286 22.20 -8.57 -5.35
N LEU A 287 22.08 -8.12 -4.09
CA LEU A 287 21.71 -6.75 -3.78
C LEU A 287 22.78 -5.72 -4.23
N ARG A 288 24.08 -6.05 -4.12
CA ARG A 288 25.17 -5.17 -4.61
C ARG A 288 25.10 -4.96 -6.11
N ASP A 289 24.82 -6.00 -6.88
CA ASP A 289 24.65 -5.91 -8.34
C ASP A 289 23.45 -5.02 -8.69
N LYS A 290 22.39 -5.11 -7.88
CA LYS A 290 21.20 -4.28 -8.06
C LYS A 290 21.45 -2.79 -7.82
N VAL A 291 22.30 -2.45 -6.85
CA VAL A 291 22.70 -1.04 -6.59
C VAL A 291 23.36 -0.41 -7.81
N GLN A 292 24.10 -1.17 -8.61
CA GLN A 292 24.77 -0.66 -9.80
C GLN A 292 23.84 -0.57 -11.01
N SER A 293 22.89 -1.50 -11.13
CA SER A 293 22.06 -1.68 -12.33
C SER A 293 20.68 -1.01 -12.27
N ASP A 294 20.13 -0.69 -11.09
CA ASP A 294 18.78 -0.12 -11.00
C ASP A 294 18.71 1.34 -11.51
N GLN A 295 17.69 1.63 -12.31
CA GLN A 295 17.44 2.96 -12.87
C GLN A 295 16.89 3.94 -11.82
N ASN A 296 16.25 3.45 -10.77
CA ASN A 296 15.65 4.25 -9.71
C ASN A 296 16.67 4.53 -8.59
N ASN A 297 17.00 5.82 -8.40
CA ASN A 297 17.96 6.25 -7.38
C ASN A 297 17.52 5.96 -5.95
N TYR A 298 16.22 6.01 -5.67
CA TYR A 298 15.68 5.70 -4.34
C TYR A 298 15.82 4.21 -4.02
N VAL A 299 15.57 3.33 -4.99
CA VAL A 299 15.84 1.88 -4.85
C VAL A 299 17.31 1.65 -4.56
N LYS A 300 18.23 2.28 -5.32
CA LYS A 300 19.68 2.17 -5.07
C LYS A 300 20.07 2.63 -3.68
N PHE A 301 19.53 3.75 -3.21
CA PHE A 301 19.79 4.28 -1.86
C PHE A 301 19.31 3.31 -0.78
N GLN A 302 18.07 2.82 -0.89
CA GLN A 302 17.51 1.90 0.09
C GLN A 302 18.27 0.58 0.16
N VAL A 303 18.63 -0.01 -0.98
CA VAL A 303 19.43 -1.24 -1.01
C VAL A 303 20.82 -1.02 -0.40
N LYS A 304 21.46 0.13 -0.62
CA LYS A 304 22.73 0.48 0.06
C LYS A 304 22.58 0.54 1.58
N ASN A 305 21.46 1.05 2.09
CA ASN A 305 21.22 1.11 3.53
C ASN A 305 21.03 -0.28 4.11
N ILE A 306 20.22 -1.13 3.46
CA ILE A 306 20.08 -2.55 3.84
C ILE A 306 21.46 -3.20 3.93
N ILE A 307 22.30 -3.08 2.90
CA ILE A 307 23.63 -3.72 2.89
C ILE A 307 24.54 -3.21 4.02
N LYS A 308 24.38 -1.98 4.50
CA LYS A 308 25.20 -1.43 5.61
C LYS A 308 24.76 -1.93 6.98
N GLU A 309 23.51 -2.34 7.13
CA GLU A 309 22.95 -2.84 8.39
C GLU A 309 23.30 -4.32 8.64
N TYR A 310 23.89 -5.00 7.65
CA TYR A 310 24.36 -6.39 7.70
C TYR A 310 25.89 -6.48 7.62
#